data_AF-A0A7D9E239-F1
#
_entry.id   AF-A0A7D9E239-F1
#
_cell.length_a   1.000
_cell.length_b   1.000
_cell.length_c   1.000
_cell.angle_alpha   90.00
_cell.angle_beta   90.00
_cell.angle_gamma   90.00
#
_symmetry.space_group_name_H-M   'P 1'
#
loop_
_entity.id
_entity.type
_entity.pdbx_description
1 polymer ?
#
loop_
_entity_poly.entity_id
_entity_poly.type
_entity_poly.pdbx_seq_one_letter_code
_entity_poly.pdbx_strand_id
1 'polypeptide(L)'
;SNEPETPSGYYLVQPKENEAPFTVFCDMTDKNGTGVTVISHDSEESTHVNGYEGQGEYEKFITYNGLTMEQIINVINASCYCEQFIKWYCKNAGLYLDYSAPDSWWVSRQGYKMTYWGGANPGSKKCACGMTNSCLDTTRSCNCDGGSSQWVEDSGFLVDKIYLPVSELRFGDTGSSSEEGYHTLGKLLCWD
;
A
#
# COMPACT_ATOMS: atom_id res chain seq x y z
N SER A 1 0.17 36.80 15.54
CA SER A 1 0.51 36.98 14.13
C SER A 1 -0.42 36.10 13.34
N ASN A 2 -1.39 36.67 12.62
CA ASN A 2 -2.18 35.93 11.65
C ASN A 2 -1.40 35.96 10.33
N GLU A 3 -0.47 35.03 10.15
CA GLU A 3 -0.09 34.69 8.78
C GLU A 3 -1.28 33.94 8.14
N PRO A 4 -1.64 34.24 6.89
CA PRO A 4 -2.68 33.50 6.20
C PRO A 4 -2.24 32.04 6.05
N GLU A 5 -3.10 31.10 6.44
CA GLU A 5 -2.88 29.68 6.20
C GLU A 5 -2.79 29.43 4.69
N THR A 6 -1.72 28.77 4.26
CA THR A 6 -1.54 28.33 2.87
C THR A 6 -2.63 27.30 2.54
N PRO A 7 -3.43 27.49 1.47
CA PRO A 7 -4.54 26.58 1.16
C PRO A 7 -4.07 25.27 0.51
N SER A 8 -4.87 24.20 0.58
CA SER A 8 -4.62 22.97 -0.20
C SER A 8 -4.65 23.26 -1.70
N GLY A 9 -3.76 22.65 -2.47
CA GLY A 9 -3.64 22.92 -3.90
C GLY A 9 -2.44 22.29 -4.58
N TYR A 10 -2.24 22.61 -5.86
CA TYR A 10 -1.08 22.17 -6.62
C TYR A 10 0.07 23.15 -6.47
N TYR A 11 1.24 22.64 -6.12
CA TYR A 11 2.46 23.42 -5.88
C TYR A 11 3.62 22.87 -6.69
N LEU A 12 4.48 23.78 -7.16
CA LEU A 12 5.76 23.42 -7.74
C LEU A 12 6.76 23.16 -6.61
N VAL A 13 7.25 21.93 -6.51
CA VAL A 13 8.20 21.50 -5.48
C VAL A 13 9.53 21.11 -6.10
N GLN A 14 10.61 21.32 -5.36
CA GLN A 14 11.96 20.91 -5.74
C GLN A 14 12.65 20.24 -4.54
N PRO A 15 12.35 18.96 -4.25
CA PRO A 15 12.89 18.28 -3.08
C PRO A 15 14.42 18.05 -3.13
N LYS A 16 15.05 18.25 -4.30
CA LYS A 16 16.48 18.06 -4.52
C LYS A 16 17.04 19.19 -5.40
N GLU A 17 18.07 19.90 -4.90
CA GLU A 17 18.58 21.17 -5.46
C GLU A 17 19.00 21.11 -6.94
N ASN A 18 19.45 19.95 -7.43
CA ASN A 18 19.97 19.78 -8.80
C ASN A 18 18.99 19.10 -9.76
N GLU A 19 17.71 19.00 -9.38
CA GLU A 19 16.68 18.44 -10.25
C GLU A 19 15.63 19.47 -10.62
N ALA A 20 14.99 19.29 -11.77
CA ALA A 20 13.93 20.17 -12.23
C ALA A 20 12.73 20.10 -11.26
N PRO A 21 12.16 21.24 -10.84
CA PRO A 21 10.95 21.26 -10.05
C PRO A 21 9.78 20.57 -10.78
N PHE A 22 8.85 20.00 -10.02
CA PHE A 22 7.67 19.34 -10.55
C PHE A 22 6.43 19.63 -9.70
N THR A 23 5.25 19.41 -10.28
CA THR A 23 3.99 19.75 -9.62
C THR A 23 3.47 18.59 -8.79
N VAL A 24 3.09 18.85 -7.54
CA VAL A 24 2.40 17.89 -6.65
C VAL A 24 1.18 18.55 -6.04
N PHE A 25 0.22 17.75 -5.57
CA PHE A 25 -0.86 18.26 -4.73
C PHE A 25 -0.41 18.24 -3.27
N CYS A 26 -0.58 19.35 -2.57
CA CYS A 26 -0.39 19.45 -1.13
C CYS A 26 -1.74 19.64 -0.44
N ASP A 27 -2.09 18.73 0.47
CA ASP A 27 -3.17 18.94 1.41
C ASP A 27 -2.64 19.66 2.65
N MET A 28 -3.03 20.93 2.81
CA MET A 28 -2.62 21.78 3.93
C MET A 28 -3.54 21.64 5.15
N THR A 29 -4.57 20.78 5.07
CA THR A 29 -5.56 20.57 6.14
C THR A 29 -5.39 19.24 6.87
N ASP A 30 -4.64 18.30 6.29
CA ASP A 30 -4.37 16.99 6.88
C ASP A 30 -3.29 17.11 7.99
N LYS A 31 -3.14 16.04 8.80
CA LYS A 31 -2.10 15.88 9.85
C LYS A 31 -1.96 17.11 10.76
N ASN A 32 -3.09 17.64 11.24
CA ASN A 32 -3.16 18.84 12.09
C ASN A 32 -2.58 20.12 11.45
N GLY A 33 -2.78 20.28 10.14
CA GLY A 33 -2.35 21.46 9.39
C GLY A 33 -0.92 21.40 8.85
N THR A 34 -0.24 20.26 8.97
CA THR A 34 1.02 20.01 8.27
C THR A 34 0.73 19.78 6.79
N GLY A 35 1.49 20.44 5.91
CA GLY A 35 1.36 20.23 4.46
C GLY A 35 1.73 18.79 4.06
N VAL A 36 0.75 18.02 3.62
CA VAL A 36 0.94 16.64 3.15
C VAL A 36 1.04 16.61 1.64
N THR A 37 2.15 16.13 1.11
CA THR A 37 2.27 15.82 -0.32
C THR A 37 1.48 14.57 -0.64
N VAL A 38 0.51 14.68 -1.55
CA VAL A 38 -0.41 13.61 -1.94
C VAL A 38 -0.09 13.15 -3.36
N ILE A 39 0.31 11.90 -3.51
CA ILE A 39 0.72 11.31 -4.79
C ILE A 39 -0.27 10.23 -5.20
N SER A 40 -1.02 10.50 -6.27
CA SER A 40 -2.09 9.64 -6.81
C SER A 40 -1.59 8.65 -7.88
N HIS A 41 -2.34 7.58 -8.10
CA HIS A 41 -2.02 6.53 -9.09
C HIS A 41 -3.28 5.92 -9.75
N ASP A 42 -3.08 4.97 -10.66
CA ASP A 42 -4.10 4.36 -11.51
C ASP A 42 -4.86 3.15 -10.89
N SER A 43 -4.83 3.01 -9.56
CA SER A 43 -5.32 1.80 -8.87
C SER A 43 -5.93 2.07 -7.48
N GLU A 44 -6.50 3.26 -7.30
CA GLU A 44 -7.03 3.70 -6.01
C GLU A 44 -8.40 3.08 -5.66
N GLU A 45 -9.12 2.59 -6.68
CA GLU A 45 -10.43 1.96 -6.53
C GLU A 45 -10.33 0.49 -6.11
N SER A 46 -11.35 0.04 -5.37
CA SER A 46 -11.49 -1.38 -5.01
C SER A 46 -11.67 -2.24 -6.25
N THR A 47 -10.69 -3.10 -6.54
CA THR A 47 -10.62 -3.88 -7.77
C THR A 47 -10.76 -5.36 -7.50
N HIS A 48 -11.73 -6.00 -8.15
CA HIS A 48 -12.02 -7.43 -8.02
C HIS A 48 -10.93 -8.30 -8.66
N VAL A 49 -10.58 -9.39 -8.01
CA VAL A 49 -9.65 -10.43 -8.44
C VAL A 49 -10.32 -11.78 -8.28
N ASN A 50 -10.45 -12.50 -9.40
CA ASN A 50 -11.09 -13.82 -9.49
C ASN A 50 -10.56 -14.51 -10.76
N GLY A 51 -10.35 -15.82 -10.69
CA GLY A 51 -9.90 -16.67 -11.78
C GLY A 51 -8.38 -16.85 -11.84
N TYR A 52 -7.65 -16.52 -10.78
CA TYR A 52 -6.18 -16.60 -10.71
C TYR A 52 -5.76 -17.57 -9.60
N GLU A 53 -5.39 -18.79 -9.99
CA GLU A 53 -5.03 -19.86 -9.06
C GLU A 53 -3.55 -19.79 -8.66
N GLY A 54 -2.68 -19.45 -9.61
CA GLY A 54 -1.24 -19.42 -9.40
C GLY A 54 -0.81 -18.33 -8.42
N GLN A 55 0.31 -18.58 -7.73
CA GLN A 55 0.94 -17.60 -6.83
C GLN A 55 1.24 -16.28 -7.56
N GLY A 56 0.58 -15.20 -7.11
CA GLY A 56 0.70 -13.88 -7.71
C GLY A 56 0.41 -13.83 -9.21
N GLU A 57 -0.42 -14.75 -9.70
CA GLU A 57 -0.79 -14.84 -11.12
C GLU A 57 -1.54 -13.60 -11.58
N TYR A 58 -2.38 -13.02 -10.70
CA TYR A 58 -2.89 -11.68 -10.94
C TYR A 58 -1.77 -10.65 -10.77
N GLU A 59 -1.62 -9.79 -11.77
CA GLU A 59 -0.63 -8.72 -11.80
C GLU A 59 -1.29 -7.35 -11.92
N LYS A 60 -1.03 -6.44 -10.97
CA LYS A 60 -1.36 -5.02 -11.12
C LYS A 60 -0.14 -4.15 -10.90
N PHE A 61 0.40 -3.62 -11.99
CA PHE A 61 1.44 -2.60 -11.98
C PHE A 61 0.83 -1.24 -11.63
N ILE A 62 1.50 -0.49 -10.75
CA ILE A 62 1.03 0.81 -10.27
C ILE A 62 1.72 1.93 -11.06
N THR A 63 0.92 2.75 -11.73
CA THR A 63 1.37 3.93 -12.46
C THR A 63 1.01 5.18 -11.67
N TYR A 64 2.02 5.86 -11.14
CA TYR A 64 1.83 7.13 -10.43
C TYR A 64 1.65 8.28 -11.40
N ASN A 65 0.57 9.04 -11.21
CA ASN A 65 0.07 9.99 -12.21
C ASN A 65 1.02 11.18 -12.37
N GLY A 66 1.64 11.29 -13.55
CA GLY A 66 2.43 12.46 -13.93
C GLY A 66 3.78 12.62 -13.20
N LEU A 67 4.20 11.62 -12.42
CA LEU A 67 5.48 11.64 -11.68
C LEU A 67 6.32 10.41 -12.03
N THR A 68 7.63 10.61 -12.16
CA THR A 68 8.56 9.49 -12.28
C THR A 68 8.83 8.88 -10.90
N MET A 69 9.25 7.61 -10.88
CA MET A 69 9.65 6.97 -9.61
C MET A 69 10.80 7.72 -8.92
N GLU A 70 11.72 8.32 -9.69
CA GLU A 70 12.80 9.16 -9.16
C GLU A 70 12.26 10.40 -8.42
N GLN A 71 11.31 11.11 -9.03
CA GLN A 71 10.67 12.26 -8.39
C GLN A 71 9.95 11.87 -7.09
N ILE A 72 9.25 10.74 -7.09
CA ILE A 72 8.56 10.22 -5.88
C ILE A 72 9.57 9.87 -4.79
N ILE A 73 10.68 9.21 -5.15
CA ILE A 73 11.76 8.90 -4.20
C ILE A 73 12.35 10.18 -3.58
N ASN A 74 12.47 11.25 -4.36
CA ASN A 74 12.95 12.54 -3.84
C ASN A 74 11.96 13.17 -2.85
N VAL A 75 10.65 13.09 -3.09
CA VAL A 75 9.64 13.47 -2.08
C VAL A 75 9.80 12.62 -0.83
N ILE A 76 9.85 11.29 -0.97
CA ILE A 76 10.02 10.38 0.17
C ILE A 76 11.27 10.72 0.98
N ASN A 77 12.40 10.96 0.33
CA ASN A 77 13.66 11.26 1.02
C ASN A 77 13.64 12.62 1.72
N ALA A 78 12.91 13.59 1.19
CA ALA A 78 12.80 14.92 1.77
C ALA A 78 11.82 14.98 2.95
N SER A 79 10.80 14.12 2.98
CA SER A 79 9.81 14.09 4.06
C SER A 79 10.29 13.32 5.29
N CYS A 80 9.81 13.62 6.49
CA CYS A 80 10.11 12.80 7.68
C CYS A 80 9.27 11.52 7.73
N TYR A 81 8.02 11.57 7.29
CA TYR A 81 7.08 10.46 7.27
C TYR A 81 6.51 10.25 5.88
N CYS A 82 6.25 8.99 5.54
CA CYS A 82 5.36 8.65 4.44
C CYS A 82 4.53 7.44 4.81
N GLU A 83 3.31 7.38 4.31
CA GLU A 83 2.45 6.23 4.45
C GLU A 83 1.69 5.94 3.15
N GLN A 84 1.35 4.67 2.95
CA GLN A 84 0.48 4.24 1.87
C GLN A 84 -0.48 3.17 2.39
N PHE A 85 -1.78 3.42 2.27
CA PHE A 85 -2.79 2.45 2.69
C PHE A 85 -2.83 1.26 1.74
N ILE A 86 -3.00 0.06 2.27
CA ILE A 86 -3.20 -1.15 1.48
C ILE A 86 -4.27 -2.03 2.14
N LYS A 87 -5.11 -2.66 1.32
CA LYS A 87 -6.18 -3.55 1.76
C LYS A 87 -6.33 -4.75 0.83
N TRP A 88 -6.53 -5.90 1.45
CA TRP A 88 -7.01 -7.13 0.81
C TRP A 88 -8.30 -7.54 1.51
N TYR A 89 -9.40 -7.52 0.77
CA TYR A 89 -10.71 -8.02 1.21
C TYR A 89 -10.96 -9.33 0.49
N CYS A 90 -11.08 -10.43 1.23
CA CYS A 90 -10.88 -11.75 0.67
C CYS A 90 -11.95 -12.72 1.16
N LYS A 91 -12.14 -13.78 0.38
CA LYS A 91 -12.99 -14.91 0.71
C LYS A 91 -12.30 -16.16 0.17
N ASN A 92 -11.88 -17.04 1.08
CA ASN A 92 -11.01 -18.19 0.81
C ASN A 92 -9.79 -17.87 -0.08
N ALA A 93 -9.19 -16.68 0.04
CA ALA A 93 -8.04 -16.29 -0.77
C ALA A 93 -6.90 -15.78 0.11
N GLY A 94 -5.81 -16.54 0.15
CA GLY A 94 -4.68 -16.34 1.07
C GLY A 94 -3.73 -15.18 0.70
N LEU A 95 -2.98 -14.74 1.71
CA LEU A 95 -1.78 -13.90 1.55
C LEU A 95 -0.53 -14.78 1.69
N TYR A 96 -0.34 -15.38 2.85
CA TYR A 96 0.91 -16.02 3.28
C TYR A 96 0.70 -17.42 3.86
N LEU A 97 -0.24 -18.20 3.30
CA LEU A 97 -0.53 -19.58 3.75
C LEU A 97 0.73 -20.46 3.82
N ASP A 98 1.60 -20.33 2.81
CA ASP A 98 2.97 -20.83 2.83
C ASP A 98 3.96 -19.66 2.68
N TYR A 99 4.74 -19.36 3.73
CA TYR A 99 5.74 -18.30 3.65
C TYR A 99 6.88 -18.55 2.66
N SER A 100 7.12 -19.80 2.29
CA SER A 100 8.12 -20.15 1.26
C SER A 100 7.57 -19.92 -0.15
N ALA A 101 6.25 -19.87 -0.29
CA ALA A 101 5.56 -19.76 -1.57
C ALA A 101 4.20 -19.02 -1.38
N PRO A 102 4.23 -17.73 -1.02
CA PRO A 102 3.00 -16.99 -0.69
C PRO A 102 2.13 -16.81 -1.91
N ASP A 103 0.81 -16.85 -1.72
CA ASP A 103 -0.18 -16.71 -2.79
C ASP A 103 -0.30 -15.25 -3.27
N SER A 104 -0.22 -14.31 -2.33
CA SER A 104 -0.43 -12.88 -2.61
C SER A 104 0.57 -12.00 -1.86
N TRP A 105 1.00 -10.90 -2.48
CA TRP A 105 1.96 -9.96 -1.91
C TRP A 105 1.92 -8.60 -2.63
N TRP A 106 2.53 -7.59 -2.04
CA TRP A 106 2.87 -6.35 -2.74
C TRP A 106 4.35 -6.30 -3.06
N VAL A 107 4.72 -5.51 -4.06
CA VAL A 107 6.10 -5.34 -4.51
C VAL A 107 6.56 -3.92 -4.20
N SER A 108 7.74 -3.80 -3.59
CA SER A 108 8.36 -2.51 -3.26
C SER A 108 8.87 -1.77 -4.49
N ARG A 109 9.21 -0.49 -4.36
CA ARG A 109 9.81 0.30 -5.44
C ARG A 109 11.11 -0.29 -6.01
N GLN A 110 11.81 -1.14 -5.25
CA GLN A 110 13.02 -1.84 -5.68
C GLN A 110 12.74 -3.16 -6.43
N GLY A 111 11.49 -3.59 -6.52
CA GLY A 111 11.12 -4.89 -7.08
C GLY A 111 11.16 -6.04 -6.07
N TYR A 112 11.31 -5.77 -4.77
CA TYR A 112 11.28 -6.84 -3.77
C TYR A 112 9.85 -7.29 -3.48
N LYS A 113 9.64 -8.60 -3.49
CA LYS A 113 8.45 -9.26 -2.95
C LYS A 113 8.36 -9.02 -1.44
N MET A 114 7.31 -8.32 -1.00
CA MET A 114 7.13 -7.97 0.41
C MET A 114 6.18 -8.95 1.08
N THR A 115 6.66 -9.57 2.16
CA THR A 115 5.95 -10.63 2.90
C THR A 115 5.34 -10.12 4.20
N TYR A 116 4.86 -8.89 4.23
CA TYR A 116 4.10 -8.32 5.33
C TYR A 116 3.03 -7.39 4.76
N TRP A 117 1.97 -7.15 5.53
CA TRP A 117 0.85 -6.33 5.08
C TRP A 117 0.72 -5.02 5.86
N GLY A 118 -0.26 -4.20 5.48
CA GLY A 118 -0.57 -2.94 6.15
C GLY A 118 -0.72 -3.10 7.67
N GLY A 119 -0.12 -2.18 8.42
CA GLY A 119 -0.11 -2.20 9.90
C GLY A 119 0.84 -3.23 10.53
N ALA A 120 1.64 -3.96 9.74
CA ALA A 120 2.69 -4.83 10.24
C ALA A 120 4.10 -4.31 9.90
N ASN A 121 5.11 -4.86 10.58
CA ASN A 121 6.50 -4.49 10.36
C ASN A 121 7.13 -5.26 9.18
N PRO A 122 8.07 -4.68 8.43
CA PRO A 122 8.85 -5.40 7.43
C PRO A 122 9.50 -6.68 7.98
N GLY A 123 9.40 -7.76 7.21
CA GLY A 123 9.94 -9.07 7.59
C GLY A 123 9.16 -9.82 8.68
N SER A 124 8.10 -9.23 9.23
CA SER A 124 7.29 -9.85 10.29
C SER A 124 6.48 -11.07 9.83
N LYS A 125 6.24 -11.21 8.52
CA LYS A 125 5.39 -12.29 7.98
C LYS A 125 3.96 -12.23 8.49
N LYS A 126 3.46 -11.02 8.76
CA LYS A 126 2.18 -10.77 9.45
C LYS A 126 1.39 -9.63 8.82
N CYS A 127 0.10 -9.60 9.16
CA CYS A 127 -0.80 -8.46 9.01
C CYS A 127 -1.03 -7.78 10.37
N ALA A 128 -1.74 -6.65 10.39
CA ALA A 128 -2.02 -5.89 11.62
C ALA A 128 -2.62 -6.76 12.75
N CYS A 129 -3.56 -7.66 12.42
CA CYS A 129 -4.16 -8.55 13.42
C CYS A 129 -3.13 -9.54 14.00
N GLY A 130 -2.18 -10.02 13.18
CA GLY A 130 -1.15 -10.96 13.60
C GLY A 130 -0.08 -10.30 14.47
N MET A 131 0.12 -8.98 14.34
CA MET A 131 0.97 -8.20 15.23
C MET A 131 0.37 -8.07 16.64
N THR A 132 -0.96 -8.04 16.73
CA THR A 132 -1.71 -7.81 17.98
C THR A 132 -2.34 -9.08 18.55
N ASN A 133 -2.15 -10.24 17.91
CA ASN A 133 -2.82 -11.52 18.22
C ASN A 133 -4.36 -11.39 18.26
N SER A 134 -4.92 -10.61 17.34
CA SER A 134 -6.36 -10.30 17.24
C SER A 134 -7.01 -10.85 15.97
N CYS A 135 -6.31 -11.68 15.20
CA CYS A 135 -6.91 -12.31 14.01
C CYS A 135 -8.07 -13.22 14.39
N LEU A 136 -9.04 -13.36 13.48
CA LEU A 136 -10.22 -14.21 13.66
C LEU A 136 -9.84 -15.67 13.97
N ASP A 137 -8.85 -16.18 13.24
CA ASP A 137 -8.12 -17.40 13.60
C ASP A 137 -6.77 -17.00 14.21
N THR A 138 -6.64 -17.14 15.54
CA THR A 138 -5.42 -16.77 16.28
C THR A 138 -4.21 -17.65 15.96
N THR A 139 -4.38 -18.74 15.21
CA THR A 139 -3.28 -19.58 14.73
C THR A 139 -2.65 -19.04 13.43
N ARG A 140 -3.29 -18.03 12.82
CA ARG A 140 -2.86 -17.41 11.56
C ARG A 140 -2.25 -16.03 11.79
N SER A 141 -1.47 -15.59 10.81
CA SER A 141 -0.80 -14.29 10.83
C SER A 141 -1.62 -13.14 10.22
N CYS A 142 -2.67 -13.50 9.49
CA CYS A 142 -3.57 -12.62 8.76
C CYS A 142 -4.98 -13.24 8.78
N ASN A 143 -6.03 -12.41 8.68
CA ASN A 143 -7.40 -12.90 8.61
C ASN A 143 -7.64 -13.70 7.32
N CYS A 144 -7.08 -13.25 6.19
CA CYS A 144 -7.22 -13.90 4.89
C CYS A 144 -6.56 -15.29 4.81
N ASP A 145 -5.58 -15.56 5.67
CA ASP A 145 -4.92 -16.87 5.77
C ASP A 145 -5.75 -17.91 6.56
N GLY A 146 -6.95 -17.54 7.02
CA GLY A 146 -7.85 -18.40 7.78
C GLY A 146 -8.75 -19.33 6.95
N GLY A 147 -8.78 -19.19 5.62
CA GLY A 147 -9.67 -20.00 4.75
C GLY A 147 -11.16 -19.75 5.04
N SER A 148 -11.53 -18.49 5.27
CA SER A 148 -12.90 -18.10 5.61
C SER A 148 -13.81 -18.07 4.38
N SER A 149 -14.90 -18.82 4.43
CA SER A 149 -16.00 -18.73 3.43
C SER A 149 -16.81 -17.44 3.53
N GLN A 150 -16.65 -16.70 4.63
CA GLN A 150 -17.16 -15.34 4.80
C GLN A 150 -16.09 -14.34 4.40
N TRP A 151 -16.53 -13.18 3.91
CA TRP A 151 -15.62 -12.10 3.60
C TRP A 151 -14.91 -11.57 4.86
N VAL A 152 -13.59 -11.46 4.80
CA VAL A 152 -12.74 -10.90 5.85
C VAL A 152 -11.74 -9.93 5.22
N GLU A 153 -11.05 -9.13 6.03
CA GLU A 153 -10.05 -8.20 5.52
C GLU A 153 -8.76 -8.20 6.33
N ASP A 154 -7.68 -7.90 5.62
CA ASP A 154 -6.45 -7.40 6.19
C ASP A 154 -6.15 -6.04 5.54
N SER A 155 -6.01 -5.01 6.35
CA SER A 155 -5.75 -3.65 5.88
C SER A 155 -4.89 -2.85 6.85
N GLY A 156 -4.29 -1.77 6.36
CA GLY A 156 -3.54 -0.83 7.18
C GLY A 156 -2.55 -0.02 6.36
N PHE A 157 -1.75 0.79 7.05
CA PHE A 157 -0.71 1.60 6.41
C PHE A 157 0.62 0.86 6.33
N LEU A 158 1.24 0.92 5.16
CA LEU A 158 2.66 0.69 4.96
C LEU A 158 3.37 2.01 5.28
N VAL A 159 4.35 2.00 6.19
CA VAL A 159 5.00 3.23 6.69
C VAL A 159 6.52 3.21 6.55
N ASP A 160 7.11 2.08 6.16
CA ASP A 160 8.55 2.01 5.95
C ASP A 160 8.92 2.64 4.60
N LYS A 161 9.42 3.88 4.69
CA LYS A 161 9.92 4.70 3.59
C LYS A 161 11.01 4.04 2.77
N ILE A 162 11.71 3.02 3.27
CA ILE A 162 12.72 2.28 2.49
C ILE A 162 12.06 1.52 1.35
N TYR A 163 10.84 1.01 1.54
CA TYR A 163 10.18 0.13 0.59
C TYR A 163 9.05 0.80 -0.22
N LEU A 164 8.48 1.90 0.29
CA LEU A 164 7.47 2.69 -0.42
C LEU A 164 8.04 3.41 -1.67
N PRO A 165 7.21 3.81 -2.64
CA PRO A 165 5.81 3.41 -2.79
C PRO A 165 5.67 1.95 -3.21
N VAL A 166 4.44 1.42 -3.14
CA VAL A 166 4.08 0.15 -3.76
C VAL A 166 4.22 0.29 -5.28
N SER A 167 4.94 -0.64 -5.92
CA SER A 167 5.12 -0.67 -7.37
C SER A 167 4.18 -1.66 -8.06
N GLU A 168 3.82 -2.74 -7.37
CA GLU A 168 2.93 -3.78 -7.90
C GLU A 168 2.11 -4.43 -6.79
N LEU A 169 0.94 -4.93 -7.15
CA LEU A 169 0.12 -5.81 -6.34
C LEU A 169 0.00 -7.16 -7.05
N ARG A 170 0.19 -8.24 -6.30
CA ARG A 170 0.20 -9.62 -6.78
C ARG A 170 -0.79 -10.44 -5.97
N PHE A 171 -1.70 -11.14 -6.63
CA PHE A 171 -2.70 -11.97 -5.97
C PHE A 171 -2.82 -13.33 -6.66
N GLY A 172 -3.08 -14.36 -5.87
CA GLY A 172 -3.31 -15.75 -6.30
C GLY A 172 -4.38 -16.39 -5.42
N ASP A 173 -4.55 -17.71 -5.50
CA ASP A 173 -5.54 -18.44 -4.68
C ASP A 173 -6.96 -17.85 -4.83
N THR A 174 -7.33 -17.58 -6.09
CA THR A 174 -8.65 -17.08 -6.49
C THR A 174 -9.23 -17.87 -7.66
N GLY A 175 -8.77 -19.10 -7.89
CA GLY A 175 -9.14 -19.90 -9.07
C GLY A 175 -10.38 -20.78 -8.87
N SER A 176 -10.67 -21.20 -7.64
CA SER A 176 -11.83 -22.03 -7.33
C SER A 176 -13.12 -21.20 -7.20
N SER A 177 -14.27 -21.86 -7.34
CA SER A 177 -15.60 -21.21 -7.36
C SER A 177 -16.00 -20.40 -6.10
N SER A 178 -15.22 -20.51 -5.03
CA SER A 178 -15.46 -19.84 -3.74
C SER A 178 -14.30 -18.95 -3.30
N GLU A 179 -13.32 -18.71 -4.18
CA GLU A 179 -12.09 -18.00 -3.91
C GLU A 179 -12.05 -16.72 -4.73
N GLU A 180 -12.05 -15.58 -4.04
CA GLU A 180 -12.13 -14.27 -4.67
C GLU A 180 -11.66 -13.20 -3.68
N GLY A 181 -11.24 -12.06 -4.23
CA GLY A 181 -10.88 -10.93 -3.40
C GLY A 181 -10.93 -9.60 -4.11
N TYR A 182 -10.78 -8.54 -3.33
CA TYR A 182 -10.70 -7.17 -3.78
C TYR A 182 -9.47 -6.53 -3.17
N HIS A 183 -8.64 -5.93 -4.01
CA HIS A 183 -7.53 -5.12 -3.54
C HIS A 183 -7.88 -3.64 -3.58
N THR A 184 -7.28 -2.88 -2.68
CA THR A 184 -7.33 -1.42 -2.68
C THR A 184 -5.97 -0.89 -2.24
N LEU A 185 -5.44 0.06 -2.98
CA LEU A 185 -4.19 0.76 -2.66
C LEU A 185 -4.48 2.25 -2.58
N GLY A 186 -4.16 2.86 -1.44
CA GLY A 186 -4.32 4.29 -1.26
C GLY A 186 -3.19 5.10 -1.90
N LYS A 187 -3.43 6.40 -2.02
CA LYS A 187 -2.42 7.39 -2.38
C LYS A 187 -1.20 7.30 -1.47
N LEU A 188 -0.03 7.61 -2.01
CA LEU A 188 1.16 7.83 -1.19
C LEU A 188 1.05 9.23 -0.56
N LEU A 189 1.14 9.28 0.77
CA LEU A 189 1.10 10.51 1.55
C LEU A 189 2.47 10.72 2.19
N CYS A 190 3.07 11.90 2.06
CA CYS A 190 4.37 12.22 2.64
C CYS A 190 4.37 13.62 3.29
N TRP A 191 4.93 13.75 4.49
CA TRP A 191 4.93 14.99 5.28
C TRP A 191 6.11 15.02 6.28
N ASP A 192 6.31 16.17 6.94
CA ASP A 192 7.36 16.38 7.97
C ASP A 192 6.89 16.14 9.41
#